data_AF-A0A9W8RFZ6-F1
#
_entry.id   AF-A0A9W8RFZ6-F1
#
_cell.length_a   1.000
_cell.length_b   1.000
_cell.length_c   1.000
_cell.angle_alpha   90.00
_cell.angle_beta   90.00
_cell.angle_gamma   90.00
#
_symmetry.space_group_name_H-M   'P 1'
#
loop_
_entity.id
_entity.type
_entity.pdbx_description
1 polymer ?
#
loop_
_entity_poly.entity_id
_entity_poly.type
_entity_poly.pdbx_seq_one_letter_code
_entity_poly.pdbx_strand_id
1 'polypeptide(L)'
;MDQRYISNNLPAQSLGSDPKELLTYALELVVRHTPPREVYHDRHLGGLFTGYTGLAYLFLQLSEMHPDLLISGQELIFWARQYLAGDRGHLVLEKGNCGISSEKLSFEAVRACVTKDPGHLVDFLANMPRLLGPYSSPQDDPFPSEIPYGRAGALYMLRMVRHWVPGSAGLVESPLRRLTERIMATDDDGRGNWEWHGKRYFGAAHGDMGIITQLVLSNPSLAPQLSHRLERLLELQLPDGNWPSSARNLKEGRSANLVQWCHGAPGFLYSLTSLRPYFPRLQDRIDSAVEKGQSIIWRHGLLTKEPCLCHGIFGNAL
;
A
#
# COMPACT_ATOMS: atom_id res chain seq x y z
N MET A 1 17.51 1.15 25.38
CA MET A 1 16.75 0.85 24.15
C MET A 1 17.75 0.89 23.02
N ASP A 2 17.91 -0.22 22.30
CA ASP A 2 18.87 -0.29 21.20
C ASP A 2 18.51 0.71 20.10
N GLN A 3 19.53 1.33 19.51
CA GLN A 3 19.39 2.30 18.44
C GLN A 3 18.69 1.63 17.24
N ARG A 4 17.61 2.25 16.74
CA ARG A 4 16.78 1.69 15.64
C ARG A 4 17.21 2.13 14.24
N TYR A 5 18.19 3.00 14.18
CA TYR A 5 18.70 3.60 12.95
C TYR A 5 20.22 3.71 13.01
N ILE A 6 20.84 3.75 11.84
CA ILE A 6 22.22 4.12 11.61
C ILE A 6 22.21 5.62 11.33
N SER A 7 23.03 6.40 12.04
CA SER A 7 23.08 7.84 11.81
C SER A 7 23.53 8.12 10.38
N ASN A 8 22.78 8.92 9.64
CA ASN A 8 23.16 9.32 8.29
C ASN A 8 24.20 10.46 8.35
N ASN A 9 25.45 10.10 8.62
CA ASN A 9 26.62 10.98 8.62
C ASN A 9 27.54 10.71 7.41
N LEU A 10 27.06 9.94 6.44
CA LEU A 10 27.81 9.64 5.23
C LEU A 10 27.79 10.86 4.30
N PRO A 11 28.94 11.25 3.71
CA PRO A 11 28.94 12.26 2.66
C PRO A 11 28.14 11.76 1.45
N ALA A 12 27.59 12.68 0.66
CA ALA A 12 26.94 12.31 -0.60
C ALA A 12 27.91 11.48 -1.47
N GLN A 13 27.45 10.33 -1.92
CA GLN A 13 28.24 9.41 -2.74
C GLN A 13 27.70 9.40 -4.16
N SER A 14 28.62 9.36 -5.14
CA SER A 14 28.27 9.02 -6.52
C SER A 14 28.10 7.51 -6.65
N LEU A 15 27.17 7.06 -7.49
CA LEU A 15 27.01 5.64 -7.79
C LEU A 15 28.25 5.16 -8.58
N GLY A 16 28.76 3.98 -8.22
CA GLY A 16 29.92 3.37 -8.88
C GLY A 16 29.59 2.69 -10.23
N SER A 17 28.30 2.56 -10.55
CA SER A 17 27.79 1.94 -11.79
C SER A 17 26.55 2.69 -12.26
N ASP A 18 26.19 2.52 -13.53
CA ASP A 18 25.01 3.16 -14.10
C ASP A 18 23.72 2.66 -13.39
N PRO A 19 22.74 3.53 -13.08
CA PRO A 19 21.50 3.11 -12.42
C PRO A 19 20.75 2.00 -13.16
N LYS A 20 20.79 1.97 -14.50
CA LYS A 20 20.14 0.93 -15.29
C LYS A 20 20.86 -0.40 -15.13
N GLU A 21 22.20 -0.41 -15.07
CA GLU A 21 22.99 -1.61 -14.79
C GLU A 21 22.68 -2.17 -13.40
N LEU A 22 22.62 -1.30 -12.38
CA LEU A 22 22.27 -1.69 -11.01
C LEU A 22 20.86 -2.26 -10.91
N LEU A 23 19.89 -1.64 -11.58
CA LEU A 23 18.52 -2.13 -11.67
C LEU A 23 18.46 -3.50 -12.35
N THR A 24 19.15 -3.65 -13.49
CA THR A 24 19.22 -4.90 -14.25
C THR A 24 19.76 -6.03 -13.36
N TYR A 25 20.90 -5.79 -12.71
CA TYR A 25 21.52 -6.74 -11.81
C TYR A 25 20.61 -7.12 -10.63
N ALA A 26 19.93 -6.14 -10.01
CA ALA A 26 19.00 -6.41 -8.92
C ALA A 26 17.82 -7.29 -9.37
N LEU A 27 17.27 -7.05 -10.56
CA LEU A 27 16.18 -7.86 -11.11
C LEU A 27 16.64 -9.28 -11.50
N GLU A 28 17.86 -9.43 -12.03
CA GLU A 28 18.47 -10.75 -12.25
C GLU A 28 18.62 -11.53 -10.93
N LEU A 29 19.03 -10.86 -9.84
CA LEU A 29 19.08 -11.47 -8.51
C LEU A 29 17.69 -11.88 -8.01
N VAL A 30 16.65 -11.05 -8.22
CA VAL A 30 15.26 -11.40 -7.86
C VAL A 30 14.82 -12.67 -8.59
N VAL A 31 15.01 -12.73 -9.91
CA VAL A 31 14.66 -13.92 -10.71
C VAL A 31 15.47 -15.14 -10.27
N ARG A 32 16.76 -14.98 -9.98
CA ARG A 32 17.64 -16.08 -9.57
C ARG A 32 17.30 -16.63 -8.19
N HIS A 33 17.05 -15.77 -7.21
CA HIS A 33 16.86 -16.16 -5.81
C HIS A 33 15.40 -16.40 -5.44
N THR A 34 14.46 -15.85 -6.21
CA THR A 34 13.02 -16.02 -6.00
C THR A 34 12.33 -16.33 -7.34
N PRO A 35 12.74 -17.42 -8.04
CA PRO A 35 12.24 -17.71 -9.39
C PRO A 35 10.75 -18.05 -9.38
N PRO A 36 10.03 -17.80 -10.50
CA PRO A 36 8.68 -18.33 -10.71
C PRO A 36 8.62 -19.84 -10.40
N ARG A 37 7.49 -20.30 -9.87
CA ARG A 37 7.28 -21.70 -9.47
C ARG A 37 6.14 -22.31 -10.25
N GLU A 38 6.21 -23.62 -10.48
CA GLU A 38 5.08 -24.39 -11.01
C GLU A 38 3.94 -24.51 -10.00
N VAL A 39 4.27 -24.57 -8.69
CA VAL A 39 3.30 -24.66 -7.60
C VAL A 39 3.67 -23.69 -6.47
N TYR A 40 2.70 -22.94 -5.99
CA TYR A 40 2.80 -22.01 -4.87
C TYR A 40 2.01 -22.52 -3.65
N HIS A 41 2.75 -22.96 -2.63
CA HIS A 41 2.20 -23.24 -1.29
C HIS A 41 1.96 -21.97 -0.46
N ASP A 42 1.20 -22.08 0.63
CA ASP A 42 0.77 -21.00 1.54
C ASP A 42 1.85 -19.96 1.87
N ARG A 43 3.09 -20.39 2.12
CA ARG A 43 4.21 -19.47 2.44
C ARG A 43 4.56 -18.49 1.30
N HIS A 44 4.10 -18.75 0.08
CA HIS A 44 4.29 -17.91 -1.10
C HIS A 44 3.05 -17.04 -1.39
N LEU A 45 1.92 -17.32 -0.72
CA LEU A 45 0.63 -16.68 -0.90
C LEU A 45 0.50 -15.53 0.11
N GLY A 46 0.70 -14.31 -0.37
CA GLY A 46 0.77 -13.12 0.48
C GLY A 46 0.30 -11.86 -0.24
N GLY A 47 -0.43 -12.04 -1.34
CA GLY A 47 -0.90 -10.98 -2.22
C GLY A 47 0.24 -10.13 -2.76
N LEU A 48 -0.03 -8.82 -2.88
CA LEU A 48 0.95 -7.81 -3.22
C LEU A 48 1.94 -7.52 -2.09
N PHE A 49 1.61 -7.89 -0.85
CA PHE A 49 2.35 -7.44 0.33
C PHE A 49 3.59 -8.29 0.63
N THR A 50 3.45 -9.61 0.62
CA THR A 50 4.54 -10.55 0.93
C THR A 50 4.64 -11.74 -0.04
N GLY A 51 3.73 -11.83 -1.02
CA GLY A 51 3.61 -12.97 -1.91
C GLY A 51 4.28 -12.80 -3.28
N TYR A 52 4.33 -13.89 -4.04
CA TYR A 52 4.85 -13.91 -5.40
C TYR A 52 3.98 -13.12 -6.39
N THR A 53 2.71 -12.89 -6.04
CA THR A 53 1.84 -11.97 -6.77
C THR A 53 2.36 -10.52 -6.74
N GLY A 54 3.03 -10.11 -5.66
CA GLY A 54 3.76 -8.83 -5.61
C GLY A 54 4.90 -8.75 -6.61
N LEU A 55 5.63 -9.84 -6.86
CA LEU A 55 6.68 -9.91 -7.88
C LEU A 55 6.10 -9.82 -9.30
N ALA A 56 4.98 -10.50 -9.57
CA ALA A 56 4.28 -10.35 -10.84
C ALA A 56 3.90 -8.88 -11.09
N TYR A 57 3.40 -8.20 -10.06
CA TYR A 57 3.05 -6.79 -10.15
C TYR A 57 4.26 -5.86 -10.33
N LEU A 58 5.38 -6.14 -9.65
CA LEU A 58 6.65 -5.44 -9.85
C LEU A 58 7.08 -5.49 -11.33
N PHE A 59 7.09 -6.69 -11.93
CA PHE A 59 7.48 -6.85 -13.34
C PHE A 59 6.48 -6.21 -14.31
N LEU A 60 5.18 -6.20 -13.99
CA LEU A 60 4.19 -5.45 -14.78
C LEU A 60 4.49 -3.95 -14.77
N GLN A 61 4.70 -3.35 -13.59
CA GLN A 61 5.02 -1.92 -13.46
C GLN A 61 6.31 -1.57 -14.22
N LEU A 62 7.37 -2.35 -14.03
CA LEU A 62 8.65 -2.09 -14.69
C LEU A 62 8.58 -2.27 -16.21
N SER A 63 7.69 -3.14 -16.73
CA SER A 63 7.54 -3.33 -18.18
C SER A 63 7.04 -2.08 -18.91
N GLU A 64 6.27 -1.22 -18.24
CA GLU A 64 5.83 0.06 -18.79
C GLU A 64 6.90 1.14 -18.62
N MET A 65 7.58 1.17 -17.47
CA MET A 65 8.62 2.19 -17.19
C MET A 65 9.92 1.94 -17.96
N HIS A 66 10.25 0.69 -18.26
CA HIS A 66 11.49 0.27 -18.90
C HIS A 66 11.23 -0.77 -20.02
N PRO A 67 10.56 -0.36 -21.11
CA PRO A 67 10.13 -1.29 -22.17
C PRO A 67 11.28 -2.02 -22.86
N ASP A 68 12.47 -1.39 -22.94
CA ASP A 68 13.65 -1.97 -23.58
C ASP A 68 14.51 -2.83 -22.64
N LEU A 69 14.15 -2.94 -21.35
CA LEU A 69 14.94 -3.71 -20.39
C LEU A 69 14.63 -5.20 -20.51
N LEU A 70 15.69 -5.99 -20.68
CA LEU A 70 15.61 -7.45 -20.74
C LEU A 70 16.29 -8.05 -19.52
N ILE A 71 15.69 -9.10 -18.96
CA ILE A 71 16.26 -9.89 -17.87
C ILE A 71 16.38 -11.33 -18.36
N SER A 72 17.61 -11.85 -18.39
CA SER A 72 17.93 -13.15 -18.99
C SER A 72 17.39 -13.30 -20.42
N GLY A 73 17.47 -12.24 -21.22
CA GLY A 73 17.00 -12.21 -22.61
C GLY A 73 15.49 -12.14 -22.79
N GLN A 74 14.71 -11.94 -21.72
CA GLN A 74 13.26 -11.86 -21.77
C GLN A 74 12.75 -10.47 -21.36
N GLU A 75 11.66 -10.02 -21.98
CA GLU A 75 10.97 -8.79 -21.61
C GLU A 75 10.43 -8.88 -20.17
N LEU A 76 10.30 -7.75 -19.49
CA LEU A 76 9.79 -7.73 -18.12
C LEU A 76 8.35 -8.26 -18.01
N ILE A 77 7.51 -8.02 -19.02
CA ILE A 77 6.14 -8.56 -19.05
C ILE A 77 6.11 -10.09 -19.14
N PHE A 78 7.13 -10.72 -19.73
CA PHE A 78 7.27 -12.18 -19.72
C PHE A 78 7.41 -12.68 -18.28
N TRP A 79 8.26 -12.06 -17.47
CA TRP A 79 8.44 -12.45 -16.07
C TRP A 79 7.17 -12.27 -15.25
N ALA A 80 6.42 -11.18 -15.45
CA ALA A 80 5.11 -11.00 -14.82
C ALA A 80 4.16 -12.18 -15.10
N ARG A 81 4.11 -12.65 -16.36
CA ARG A 81 3.31 -13.82 -16.74
C ARG A 81 3.84 -15.12 -16.11
N GLN A 82 5.15 -15.33 -16.07
CA GLN A 82 5.74 -16.50 -15.44
C GLN A 82 5.41 -16.59 -13.94
N TYR A 83 5.49 -15.47 -13.21
CA TYR A 83 5.11 -15.44 -11.80
C TYR A 83 3.65 -15.80 -11.58
N LEU A 84 2.75 -15.45 -12.51
CA LEU A 84 1.33 -15.79 -12.43
C LEU A 84 1.00 -17.22 -12.86
N ALA A 85 1.86 -17.88 -13.66
CA ALA A 85 1.54 -19.17 -14.30
C ALA A 85 1.42 -20.35 -13.33
N GLY A 86 2.11 -20.32 -12.19
CA GLY A 86 2.10 -21.42 -11.23
C GLY A 86 0.74 -21.69 -10.57
N ASP A 87 0.48 -22.96 -10.27
CA ASP A 87 -0.70 -23.39 -9.52
C ASP A 87 -0.69 -22.80 -8.10
N ARG A 88 -1.85 -22.32 -7.66
CA ARG A 88 -2.08 -21.74 -6.32
C ARG A 88 -3.19 -22.49 -5.56
N GLY A 89 -3.66 -23.61 -6.11
CA GLY A 89 -4.81 -24.32 -5.60
C GLY A 89 -6.10 -23.49 -5.66
N HIS A 90 -7.07 -23.89 -4.85
CA HIS A 90 -8.35 -23.18 -4.76
C HIS A 90 -8.25 -21.97 -3.82
N LEU A 91 -8.02 -20.79 -4.38
CA LEU A 91 -7.97 -19.55 -3.63
C LEU A 91 -9.37 -19.11 -3.17
N VAL A 92 -9.50 -18.87 -1.88
CA VAL A 92 -10.71 -18.33 -1.24
C VAL A 92 -10.43 -16.97 -0.62
N LEU A 93 -11.44 -16.10 -0.59
CA LEU A 93 -11.34 -14.85 0.16
C LEU A 93 -11.41 -15.17 1.66
N GLU A 94 -10.33 -14.91 2.39
CA GLU A 94 -10.22 -15.21 3.82
C GLU A 94 -11.02 -14.22 4.68
N LYS A 95 -11.49 -14.68 5.84
CA LYS A 95 -12.17 -13.80 6.81
C LYS A 95 -11.18 -12.75 7.32
N GLY A 96 -11.50 -11.47 7.16
CA GLY A 96 -10.67 -10.37 7.64
C GLY A 96 -9.45 -10.04 6.81
N ASN A 97 -9.33 -10.60 5.59
CA ASN A 97 -8.24 -10.30 4.67
C ASN A 97 -8.77 -10.06 3.25
N CYS A 98 -9.11 -8.80 2.97
CA CYS A 98 -9.55 -8.29 1.67
C CYS A 98 -8.68 -7.14 1.13
N GLY A 99 -7.55 -6.87 1.78
CA GLY A 99 -6.62 -5.84 1.35
C GLY A 99 -5.52 -6.40 0.44
N ILE A 100 -4.41 -5.65 0.35
CA ILE A 100 -3.28 -6.00 -0.52
C ILE A 100 -2.52 -7.27 -0.09
N SER A 101 -2.73 -7.78 1.13
CA SER A 101 -2.20 -9.09 1.57
C SER A 101 -3.09 -10.27 1.17
N SER A 102 -4.29 -10.01 0.65
CA SER A 102 -5.20 -11.07 0.21
C SER A 102 -4.68 -11.68 -1.08
N GLU A 103 -4.20 -12.93 -1.04
CA GLU A 103 -3.74 -13.61 -2.26
C GLU A 103 -4.86 -13.71 -3.29
N LYS A 104 -6.08 -14.11 -2.86
CA LYS A 104 -7.25 -14.22 -3.73
C LYS A 104 -7.48 -12.94 -4.55
N LEU A 105 -7.64 -11.80 -3.87
CA LEU A 105 -7.95 -10.54 -4.55
C LEU A 105 -6.77 -9.99 -5.34
N SER A 106 -5.57 -10.05 -4.75
CA SER A 106 -4.36 -9.55 -5.39
C SER A 106 -4.04 -10.33 -6.66
N PHE A 107 -4.13 -11.67 -6.61
CA PHE A 107 -3.84 -12.52 -7.75
C PHE A 107 -4.83 -12.27 -8.88
N GLU A 108 -6.14 -12.23 -8.58
CA GLU A 108 -7.16 -11.97 -9.60
C GLU A 108 -7.03 -10.58 -10.21
N ALA A 109 -6.76 -9.55 -9.40
CA ALA A 109 -6.53 -8.19 -9.88
C ALA A 109 -5.30 -8.09 -10.76
N VAL A 110 -4.14 -8.62 -10.32
CA VAL A 110 -2.90 -8.60 -11.11
C VAL A 110 -3.03 -9.44 -12.36
N ARG A 111 -3.70 -10.60 -12.29
CA ARG A 111 -3.96 -11.45 -13.46
C ARG A 111 -4.81 -10.71 -14.50
N ALA A 112 -5.88 -10.03 -14.09
CA ALA A 112 -6.65 -9.16 -14.99
C ALA A 112 -5.78 -8.05 -15.58
N CYS A 113 -4.92 -7.42 -14.77
CA CYS A 113 -4.01 -6.37 -15.23
C CYS A 113 -2.95 -6.89 -16.22
N VAL A 114 -2.44 -8.11 -16.08
CA VAL A 114 -1.41 -8.67 -16.98
C VAL A 114 -2.03 -9.20 -18.27
N THR A 115 -3.16 -9.92 -18.19
CA THR A 115 -3.77 -10.55 -19.37
C THR A 115 -4.71 -9.63 -20.14
N LYS A 116 -5.23 -8.57 -19.49
CA LYS A 116 -6.28 -7.69 -20.01
C LYS A 116 -7.57 -8.44 -20.40
N ASP A 117 -7.76 -9.64 -19.84
CA ASP A 117 -8.88 -10.52 -20.18
C ASP A 117 -10.14 -10.11 -19.40
N PRO A 118 -11.29 -9.88 -20.06
CA PRO A 118 -12.54 -9.50 -19.40
C PRO A 118 -13.05 -10.54 -18.39
N GLY A 119 -12.84 -11.84 -18.63
CA GLY A 119 -13.21 -12.91 -17.70
C GLY A 119 -12.43 -12.81 -16.38
N HIS A 120 -11.13 -12.54 -16.44
CA HIS A 120 -10.34 -12.32 -15.22
C HIS A 120 -10.78 -11.07 -14.45
N LEU A 121 -11.23 -10.02 -15.15
CA LEU A 121 -11.86 -8.87 -14.49
C LEU A 121 -13.16 -9.25 -13.78
N VAL A 122 -14.01 -10.05 -14.43
CA VAL A 122 -15.26 -10.54 -13.85
C VAL A 122 -14.98 -11.38 -12.60
N ASP A 123 -13.99 -12.27 -12.63
CA ASP A 123 -13.56 -13.07 -11.47
C ASP A 123 -13.20 -12.18 -10.27
N PHE A 124 -12.35 -11.16 -10.50
CA PHE A 124 -11.97 -10.20 -9.45
C PHE A 124 -13.19 -9.47 -8.89
N LEU A 125 -14.07 -8.95 -9.75
CA LEU A 125 -15.26 -8.20 -9.37
C LEU A 125 -16.33 -9.07 -8.68
N ALA A 126 -16.36 -10.38 -8.92
CA ALA A 126 -17.28 -11.31 -8.26
C ALA A 126 -17.10 -11.35 -6.73
N ASN A 127 -15.96 -10.90 -6.21
CA ASN A 127 -15.72 -10.80 -4.77
C ASN A 127 -16.38 -9.55 -4.13
N MET A 128 -16.72 -8.51 -4.91
CA MET A 128 -17.19 -7.22 -4.38
C MET A 128 -18.44 -7.32 -3.48
N PRO A 129 -19.47 -8.14 -3.81
CA PRO A 129 -20.60 -8.32 -2.91
C PRO A 129 -20.19 -8.79 -1.51
N ARG A 130 -19.21 -9.71 -1.43
CA ARG A 130 -18.71 -10.20 -0.14
C ARG A 130 -17.98 -9.12 0.64
N LEU A 131 -17.33 -8.15 0.00
CA LEU A 131 -16.71 -7.01 0.69
C LEU A 131 -17.74 -5.95 1.10
N LEU A 132 -18.89 -5.86 0.44
CA LEU A 132 -19.91 -4.84 0.69
C LEU A 132 -20.96 -5.27 1.72
N GLY A 133 -21.18 -6.58 1.88
CA GLY A 133 -22.25 -7.14 2.71
C GLY A 133 -23.54 -7.39 1.91
N PRO A 134 -24.70 -7.50 2.58
CA PRO A 134 -25.00 -7.02 3.94
C PRO A 134 -24.37 -7.86 5.05
N TYR A 135 -24.16 -7.24 6.21
CA TYR A 135 -23.87 -7.91 7.48
C TYR A 135 -24.90 -7.45 8.51
N SER A 136 -25.37 -8.37 9.33
CA SER A 136 -26.46 -8.10 10.29
C SER A 136 -26.06 -7.12 11.40
N SER A 137 -24.78 -7.10 11.77
CA SER A 137 -24.20 -6.17 12.73
C SER A 137 -22.77 -5.79 12.34
N PRO A 138 -22.19 -4.70 12.88
CA PRO A 138 -20.77 -4.39 12.70
C PRO A 138 -19.84 -5.53 13.13
N GLN A 139 -20.22 -6.33 14.13
CA GLN A 139 -19.45 -7.48 14.60
C GLN A 139 -19.45 -8.66 13.62
N ASP A 140 -20.45 -8.72 12.74
CA ASP A 140 -20.55 -9.74 11.68
C ASP A 140 -19.75 -9.37 10.44
N ASP A 141 -19.39 -8.09 10.26
CA ASP A 141 -18.51 -7.65 9.19
C ASP A 141 -17.06 -8.05 9.50
N PRO A 142 -16.49 -9.00 8.76
CA PRO A 142 -15.18 -9.51 9.09
C PRO A 142 -14.05 -8.58 8.63
N PHE A 143 -14.31 -7.65 7.71
CA PHE A 143 -13.26 -6.96 6.97
C PHE A 143 -12.93 -5.60 7.59
N PRO A 144 -11.64 -5.34 7.88
CA PRO A 144 -11.23 -4.03 8.37
C PRO A 144 -11.23 -3.01 7.23
N SER A 145 -10.97 -1.74 7.58
CA SER A 145 -10.90 -0.64 6.61
C SER A 145 -9.49 -0.37 6.06
N GLU A 146 -8.44 -0.83 6.74
CA GLU A 146 -7.05 -0.47 6.42
C GLU A 146 -6.46 -1.10 5.14
N ILE A 147 -5.20 -0.81 4.81
CA ILE A 147 -4.63 -1.15 3.49
C ILE A 147 -4.22 -2.62 3.37
N PRO A 148 -3.32 -3.17 4.23
CA PRO A 148 -2.91 -4.56 4.16
C PRO A 148 -4.06 -5.56 4.11
N TYR A 149 -4.99 -5.52 5.05
CA TYR A 149 -6.02 -6.54 5.23
C TYR A 149 -7.44 -6.07 4.89
N GLY A 150 -7.63 -4.79 4.64
CA GLY A 150 -8.94 -4.16 4.58
C GLY A 150 -9.34 -3.56 3.24
N ARG A 151 -10.51 -2.92 3.27
CA ARG A 151 -11.18 -2.38 2.09
C ARG A 151 -10.41 -1.25 1.39
N ALA A 152 -9.55 -0.51 2.11
CA ALA A 152 -8.67 0.46 1.47
C ALA A 152 -7.68 -0.20 0.51
N GLY A 153 -7.21 -1.42 0.81
CA GLY A 153 -6.42 -2.22 -0.13
C GLY A 153 -7.23 -2.68 -1.35
N ALA A 154 -8.50 -3.04 -1.17
CA ALA A 154 -9.39 -3.34 -2.29
C ALA A 154 -9.64 -2.13 -3.21
N LEU A 155 -9.77 -0.93 -2.63
CA LEU A 155 -9.84 0.32 -3.40
C LEU A 155 -8.58 0.53 -4.24
N TYR A 156 -7.39 0.28 -3.69
CA TYR A 156 -6.14 0.31 -4.45
C TYR A 156 -6.20 -0.63 -5.66
N MET A 157 -6.59 -1.89 -5.44
CA MET A 157 -6.67 -2.90 -6.51
C MET A 157 -7.71 -2.55 -7.58
N LEU A 158 -8.85 -1.98 -7.20
CA LEU A 158 -9.84 -1.48 -8.18
C LEU A 158 -9.29 -0.35 -9.05
N ARG A 159 -8.53 0.60 -8.47
CA ARG A 159 -7.86 1.65 -9.27
C ARG A 159 -6.75 1.09 -10.15
N MET A 160 -5.99 0.11 -9.64
CA MET A 160 -4.98 -0.61 -10.40
C MET A 160 -5.61 -1.28 -11.64
N VAL A 161 -6.72 -2.00 -11.45
CA VAL A 161 -7.50 -2.59 -12.55
C VAL A 161 -8.02 -1.53 -13.50
N ARG A 162 -8.57 -0.42 -12.99
CA ARG A 162 -9.05 0.71 -13.81
C ARG A 162 -7.98 1.26 -14.74
N HIS A 163 -6.75 1.37 -14.23
CA HIS A 163 -5.61 1.89 -14.96
C HIS A 163 -5.11 0.89 -16.01
N TRP A 164 -4.95 -0.38 -15.61
CA TRP A 164 -4.32 -1.37 -16.47
C TRP A 164 -5.27 -2.04 -17.46
N VAL A 165 -6.56 -2.22 -17.15
CA VAL A 165 -7.48 -2.99 -18.00
C VAL A 165 -8.30 -2.04 -18.87
N PRO A 166 -8.09 -2.01 -20.20
CA PRO A 166 -8.85 -1.15 -21.11
C PRO A 166 -10.36 -1.40 -21.01
N GLY A 167 -11.15 -0.33 -21.04
CA GLY A 167 -12.62 -0.42 -20.97
C GLY A 167 -13.20 -0.80 -19.60
N SER A 168 -12.37 -1.03 -18.58
CA SER A 168 -12.85 -1.43 -17.25
C SER A 168 -13.52 -0.31 -16.44
N ALA A 169 -13.33 0.96 -16.83
CA ALA A 169 -13.76 2.13 -16.07
C ALA A 169 -15.23 2.08 -15.64
N GLY A 170 -16.14 1.75 -16.57
CA GLY A 170 -17.57 1.64 -16.25
C GLY A 170 -17.91 0.48 -15.32
N LEU A 171 -17.13 -0.60 -15.37
CA LEU A 171 -17.35 -1.81 -14.55
C LEU A 171 -16.86 -1.62 -13.11
N VAL A 172 -15.78 -0.85 -12.90
CA VAL A 172 -15.21 -0.62 -11.57
C VAL A 172 -15.82 0.58 -10.82
N GLU A 173 -16.52 1.48 -11.52
CA GLU A 173 -17.04 2.73 -10.94
C GLU A 173 -18.03 2.48 -9.78
N SER A 174 -18.98 1.57 -9.97
CA SER A 174 -19.95 1.21 -8.93
C SER A 174 -19.29 0.51 -7.73
N PRO A 175 -18.44 -0.53 -7.91
CA PRO A 175 -17.64 -1.09 -6.82
C PRO A 175 -16.81 -0.06 -6.04
N LEU A 176 -16.10 0.85 -6.74
CA LEU A 176 -15.30 1.91 -6.11
C LEU A 176 -16.18 2.79 -5.21
N ARG A 177 -17.27 3.34 -5.77
CA ARG A 177 -18.19 4.20 -5.02
C ARG A 177 -18.74 3.49 -3.79
N ARG A 178 -19.29 2.29 -3.96
CA ARG A 178 -19.91 1.53 -2.86
C ARG A 178 -18.90 1.14 -1.77
N LEU A 179 -17.65 0.82 -2.14
CA LEU A 179 -16.62 0.55 -1.13
C LEU A 179 -16.20 1.82 -0.39
N THR A 180 -16.11 2.97 -1.06
CA THR A 180 -15.84 4.24 -0.37
C THR A 180 -16.97 4.59 0.61
N GLU A 181 -18.24 4.40 0.22
CA GLU A 181 -19.41 4.57 1.09
C GLU A 181 -19.34 3.59 2.28
N ARG A 182 -18.97 2.33 2.04
CA ARG A 182 -18.85 1.32 3.11
C ARG A 182 -17.79 1.69 4.15
N ILE A 183 -16.62 2.14 3.71
CA ILE A 183 -15.52 2.57 4.61
C ILE A 183 -15.91 3.84 5.37
N MET A 184 -16.57 4.80 4.71
CA MET A 184 -17.04 6.04 5.36
C MET A 184 -18.11 5.78 6.43
N ALA A 185 -18.90 4.71 6.27
CA ALA A 185 -19.91 4.29 7.23
C ALA A 185 -19.36 3.45 8.39
N THR A 186 -18.07 3.10 8.39
CA THR A 186 -17.45 2.34 9.48
C THR A 186 -17.39 3.16 10.76
N ASP A 187 -17.77 2.52 11.86
CA ASP A 187 -17.74 3.08 13.20
C ASP A 187 -17.26 2.01 14.19
N ASP A 188 -15.95 1.71 14.16
CA ASP A 188 -15.39 0.58 14.91
C ASP A 188 -15.39 0.81 16.43
N ASP A 189 -15.39 2.08 16.87
CA ASP A 189 -15.31 2.46 18.29
C ASP A 189 -16.51 3.27 18.82
N GLY A 190 -17.58 3.39 18.03
CA GLY A 190 -18.77 4.18 18.36
C GLY A 190 -18.57 5.71 18.25
N ARG A 191 -17.43 6.16 17.70
CA ARG A 191 -17.07 7.58 17.52
C ARG A 191 -16.66 7.91 16.08
N GLY A 192 -16.97 7.01 15.14
CA GLY A 192 -16.64 7.10 13.72
C GLY A 192 -15.16 6.85 13.42
N ASN A 193 -14.39 6.22 14.30
CA ASN A 193 -12.99 5.91 14.01
C ASN A 193 -12.84 4.55 13.30
N TRP A 194 -11.75 4.43 12.56
CA TRP A 194 -11.31 3.15 12.00
C TRP A 194 -10.32 2.49 12.96
N GLU A 195 -10.55 1.22 13.26
CA GLU A 195 -9.68 0.42 14.11
C GLU A 195 -9.21 -0.83 13.38
N TRP A 196 -8.01 -1.28 13.76
CA TRP A 196 -7.50 -2.59 13.37
C TRP A 196 -6.98 -3.29 14.63
N HIS A 197 -7.46 -4.51 14.87
CA HIS A 197 -7.25 -5.22 16.15
C HIS A 197 -7.58 -4.37 17.40
N GLY A 198 -8.72 -3.68 17.39
CA GLY A 198 -9.22 -2.89 18.52
C GLY A 198 -8.34 -1.67 18.84
N LYS A 199 -7.64 -1.15 17.83
CA LYS A 199 -6.73 -0.02 17.98
C LYS A 199 -6.81 0.91 16.79
N ARG A 200 -7.03 2.20 17.07
CA ARG A 200 -6.88 3.28 16.10
C ARG A 200 -5.39 3.57 15.80
N TYR A 201 -4.97 3.25 14.58
CA TYR A 201 -3.66 3.60 14.03
C TYR A 201 -3.72 4.90 13.23
N PHE A 202 -2.59 5.58 13.10
CA PHE A 202 -2.51 6.83 12.32
C PHE A 202 -1.76 6.68 10.99
N GLY A 203 -0.81 5.74 10.90
CA GLY A 203 0.08 5.59 9.74
C GLY A 203 -0.55 5.03 8.46
N ALA A 204 0.26 4.89 7.42
CA ALA A 204 -0.21 4.52 6.08
C ALA A 204 -0.68 3.06 5.95
N ALA A 205 -0.06 2.11 6.67
CA ALA A 205 -0.48 0.71 6.57
C ALA A 205 -1.86 0.48 7.20
N HIS A 206 -1.94 0.63 8.52
CA HIS A 206 -3.10 0.20 9.31
C HIS A 206 -4.03 1.34 9.75
N GLY A 207 -3.73 2.59 9.38
CA GLY A 207 -4.29 3.77 10.03
C GLY A 207 -5.01 4.77 9.13
N ASP A 208 -5.51 5.81 9.78
CA ASP A 208 -6.30 6.88 9.18
C ASP A 208 -5.64 7.46 7.92
N MET A 209 -4.31 7.66 7.94
CA MET A 209 -3.61 8.27 6.80
C MET A 209 -3.71 7.42 5.53
N GLY A 210 -3.53 6.10 5.65
CA GLY A 210 -3.68 5.18 4.53
C GLY A 210 -5.11 5.13 4.01
N ILE A 211 -6.07 5.04 4.92
CA ILE A 211 -7.50 4.98 4.59
C ILE A 211 -7.94 6.25 3.86
N ILE A 212 -7.62 7.43 4.39
CA ILE A 212 -7.92 8.73 3.76
C ILE A 212 -7.31 8.80 2.36
N THR A 213 -6.06 8.34 2.20
CA THR A 213 -5.38 8.32 0.90
C THR A 213 -6.18 7.50 -0.12
N GLN A 214 -6.56 6.27 0.25
CA GLN A 214 -7.28 5.38 -0.66
C GLN A 214 -8.71 5.85 -0.95
N LEU A 215 -9.37 6.53 0.01
CA LEU A 215 -10.68 7.13 -0.20
C LEU A 215 -10.62 8.28 -1.20
N VAL A 216 -9.73 9.25 -0.99
CA VAL A 216 -9.65 10.45 -1.84
C VAL A 216 -9.15 10.12 -3.25
N LEU A 217 -8.16 9.23 -3.39
CA LEU A 217 -7.70 8.81 -4.72
C LEU A 217 -8.75 7.99 -5.49
N SER A 218 -9.67 7.32 -4.79
CA SER A 218 -10.77 6.58 -5.41
C SER A 218 -12.00 7.45 -5.69
N ASN A 219 -12.26 8.43 -4.84
CA ASN A 219 -13.38 9.36 -4.96
C ASN A 219 -12.97 10.74 -4.43
N PRO A 220 -12.42 11.61 -5.30
CA PRO A 220 -11.95 12.95 -4.92
C PRO A 220 -13.01 13.84 -4.25
N SER A 221 -14.31 13.59 -4.51
CA SER A 221 -15.41 14.36 -3.89
C SER A 221 -15.51 14.17 -2.38
N LEU A 222 -14.84 13.16 -1.80
CA LEU A 222 -14.78 12.95 -0.36
C LEU A 222 -13.78 13.86 0.36
N ALA A 223 -12.87 14.53 -0.36
CA ALA A 223 -11.83 15.36 0.27
C ALA A 223 -12.40 16.44 1.23
N PRO A 224 -13.45 17.21 0.89
CA PRO A 224 -14.03 18.18 1.83
C PRO A 224 -14.54 17.54 3.13
N GLN A 225 -15.14 16.34 3.05
CA GLN A 225 -15.66 15.62 4.22
C GLN A 225 -14.52 15.07 5.11
N LEU A 226 -13.37 14.77 4.51
CA LEU A 226 -12.19 14.24 5.20
C LEU A 226 -11.22 15.32 5.68
N SER A 227 -11.46 16.60 5.34
CA SER A 227 -10.55 17.72 5.65
C SER A 227 -10.23 17.83 7.15
N HIS A 228 -11.24 17.72 8.02
CA HIS A 228 -11.03 17.80 9.46
C HIS A 228 -10.22 16.60 10.01
N ARG A 229 -10.38 15.39 9.42
CA ARG A 229 -9.58 14.23 9.81
C ARG A 229 -8.11 14.40 9.41
N LEU A 230 -7.86 14.92 8.20
CA LEU A 230 -6.51 15.20 7.74
C LEU A 230 -5.84 16.31 8.56
N GLU A 231 -6.57 17.39 8.85
CA GLU A 231 -6.14 18.47 9.73
C GLU A 231 -5.70 17.95 11.10
N ARG A 232 -6.49 17.06 11.71
CA ARG A 232 -6.14 16.43 12.98
C ARG A 232 -4.87 15.58 12.88
N LEU A 233 -4.66 14.87 11.77
CA LEU A 233 -3.43 14.10 11.53
C LEU A 233 -2.20 15.01 11.40
N LEU A 234 -2.33 16.18 10.77
CA LEU A 234 -1.26 17.18 10.68
C LEU A 234 -0.90 17.73 12.08
N GLU A 235 -1.89 17.95 12.95
CA GLU A 235 -1.67 18.38 14.33
C GLU A 235 -0.95 17.35 15.21
N LEU A 236 -0.99 16.07 14.85
CA LEU A 236 -0.29 15.01 15.57
C LEU A 236 1.22 14.97 15.26
N GLN A 237 1.70 15.74 14.30
CA GLN A 237 3.12 15.78 13.97
C GLN A 237 3.92 16.30 15.16
N LEU A 238 4.95 15.55 15.56
CA LEU A 238 5.80 15.88 16.68
C LEU A 238 6.86 16.92 16.28
N PRO A 239 7.47 17.62 17.27
CA PRO A 239 8.50 18.62 17.00
C PRO A 239 9.72 18.11 16.21
N ASP A 240 10.04 16.81 16.32
CA ASP A 240 11.13 16.20 15.57
C ASP A 240 10.81 15.90 14.10
N GLY A 241 9.54 16.06 13.71
CA GLY A 241 9.00 15.81 12.38
C GLY A 241 8.33 14.45 12.20
N ASN A 242 8.34 13.58 13.22
CA ASN A 242 7.73 12.26 13.14
C ASN A 242 6.26 12.25 13.60
N TRP A 243 5.58 11.11 13.44
CA TRP A 243 4.22 10.89 13.92
C TRP A 243 4.13 9.72 14.90
N PRO A 244 3.25 9.80 15.92
CA PRO A 244 2.90 8.64 16.73
C PRO A 244 2.24 7.57 15.84
N SER A 245 2.48 6.29 16.13
CA SER A 245 1.90 5.22 15.32
C SER A 245 0.40 5.00 15.57
N SER A 246 -0.13 5.42 16.73
CA SER A 246 -1.50 5.15 17.15
C SER A 246 -1.96 6.01 18.33
N ALA A 247 -3.28 6.09 18.52
CA ALA A 247 -3.90 6.85 19.61
C ALA A 247 -3.47 6.34 21.00
N ARG A 248 -3.34 5.01 21.16
CA ARG A 248 -2.84 4.40 22.40
C ARG A 248 -1.42 4.83 22.73
N ASN A 249 -0.51 4.79 21.76
CA ASN A 249 0.89 5.18 21.99
C ASN A 249 1.00 6.67 22.36
N LEU A 250 0.19 7.52 21.73
CA LEU A 250 0.10 8.94 22.06
C LEU A 250 -0.39 9.15 23.50
N LYS A 251 -1.47 8.47 23.90
CA LYS A 251 -2.04 8.57 25.25
C LYS A 251 -1.07 8.09 26.33
N GLU A 252 -0.33 7.04 26.06
CA GLU A 252 0.67 6.48 26.99
C GLU A 252 2.00 7.26 27.00
N GLY A 253 2.12 8.35 26.24
CA GLY A 253 3.34 9.15 26.18
C GLY A 253 4.55 8.40 25.61
N ARG A 254 4.32 7.35 24.81
CA ARG A 254 5.41 6.56 24.21
C ARG A 254 6.09 7.37 23.12
N SER A 255 7.42 7.35 23.08
CA SER A 255 8.18 8.03 22.04
C SER A 255 7.92 7.42 20.66
N ALA A 256 7.73 8.29 19.66
CA ALA A 256 7.53 7.91 18.27
C ALA A 256 8.86 7.55 17.59
N ASN A 257 9.39 6.37 17.92
CA ASN A 257 10.71 5.94 17.43
C ASN A 257 10.67 5.17 16.11
N LEU A 258 9.51 5.06 15.48
CA LEU A 258 9.35 4.35 14.21
C LEU A 258 9.38 5.37 13.07
N VAL A 259 10.36 5.22 12.17
CA VAL A 259 10.49 6.00 10.93
C VAL A 259 10.37 5.01 9.79
N GLN A 260 9.14 4.58 9.50
CA GLN A 260 8.83 3.49 8.59
C GLN A 260 7.61 3.85 7.74
N TRP A 261 7.45 3.26 6.55
CA TRP A 261 6.24 3.43 5.75
C TRP A 261 4.99 3.00 6.53
N CYS A 262 5.03 1.84 7.19
CA CYS A 262 3.86 1.37 7.95
C CYS A 262 3.54 2.25 9.17
N HIS A 263 4.57 2.81 9.82
CA HIS A 263 4.44 3.60 11.04
C HIS A 263 5.49 4.73 11.09
N GLY A 264 5.05 5.97 10.93
CA GLY A 264 5.88 7.17 11.07
C GLY A 264 5.93 8.02 9.79
N ALA A 265 6.87 8.96 9.77
CA ALA A 265 7.00 9.98 8.74
C ALA A 265 6.98 9.47 7.29
N PRO A 266 7.69 8.38 6.91
CA PRO A 266 7.71 7.94 5.51
C PRO A 266 6.30 7.69 4.96
N GLY A 267 5.47 6.94 5.70
CA GLY A 267 4.10 6.65 5.29
C GLY A 267 3.24 7.91 5.15
N PHE A 268 3.41 8.86 6.08
CA PHE A 268 2.72 10.15 6.03
C PHE A 268 3.13 10.95 4.80
N LEU A 269 4.41 11.00 4.45
CA LEU A 269 4.89 11.82 3.34
C LEU A 269 4.34 11.37 1.99
N TYR A 270 4.30 10.07 1.72
CA TYR A 270 3.69 9.54 0.49
C TYR A 270 2.22 9.93 0.37
N SER A 271 1.48 9.74 1.46
CA SER A 271 0.08 10.08 1.53
C SER A 271 -0.16 11.58 1.38
N LEU A 272 0.56 12.40 2.13
CA LEU A 272 0.44 13.86 2.12
C LEU A 272 0.76 14.44 0.74
N THR A 273 1.82 13.97 0.08
CA THR A 273 2.19 14.38 -1.28
C THR A 273 1.09 14.02 -2.28
N SER A 274 0.54 12.81 -2.19
CA SER A 274 -0.56 12.35 -3.05
C SER A 274 -1.87 13.11 -2.80
N LEU A 275 -2.10 13.54 -1.56
CA LEU A 275 -3.33 14.22 -1.14
C LEU A 275 -3.28 15.72 -1.38
N ARG A 276 -2.10 16.34 -1.41
CA ARG A 276 -1.89 17.79 -1.56
C ARG A 276 -2.78 18.45 -2.61
N PRO A 277 -2.99 17.89 -3.84
CA PRO A 277 -3.84 18.52 -4.85
C PRO A 277 -5.32 18.60 -4.47
N TYR A 278 -5.79 17.73 -3.58
CA TYR A 278 -7.20 17.59 -3.20
C TYR A 278 -7.60 18.43 -1.98
N PHE A 279 -6.62 19.01 -1.26
CA PHE A 279 -6.85 19.82 -0.06
C PHE A 279 -6.24 21.22 -0.22
N PRO A 280 -6.78 22.09 -1.09
CA PRO A 280 -6.20 23.41 -1.39
C PRO A 280 -6.02 24.29 -0.15
N ARG A 281 -6.92 24.19 0.85
CA ARG A 281 -6.84 24.96 2.11
C ARG A 281 -5.78 24.45 3.09
N LEU A 282 -5.21 23.27 2.85
CA LEU A 282 -4.21 22.66 3.73
C LEU A 282 -2.83 22.59 3.08
N GLN A 283 -2.63 23.08 1.85
CA GLN A 283 -1.38 22.92 1.10
C GLN A 283 -0.15 23.41 1.88
N ASP A 284 -0.17 24.62 2.43
CA ASP A 284 0.96 25.15 3.20
C ASP A 284 1.29 24.30 4.44
N ARG A 285 0.26 23.76 5.09
CA ARG A 285 0.43 22.87 6.26
C ARG A 285 0.95 21.50 5.85
N ILE A 286 0.47 20.98 4.73
CA ILE A 286 0.95 19.73 4.14
C ILE A 286 2.43 19.88 3.78
N ASP A 287 2.81 20.96 3.10
CA ASP A 287 4.19 21.23 2.68
C ASP A 287 5.12 21.37 3.87
N SER A 288 4.73 22.15 4.89
CA SER A 288 5.49 22.28 6.13
C SER A 288 5.65 20.94 6.86
N ALA A 289 4.61 20.11 6.87
CA ALA A 289 4.67 18.79 7.48
C ALA A 289 5.60 17.84 6.71
N VAL A 290 5.57 17.89 5.37
CA VAL A 290 6.46 17.13 4.49
C VAL A 290 7.92 17.51 4.73
N GLU A 291 8.25 18.80 4.78
CA GLU A 291 9.62 19.29 5.03
C GLU A 291 10.20 18.78 6.38
N LYS A 292 9.40 18.86 7.44
CA LYS A 292 9.78 18.32 8.76
C LYS A 292 9.95 16.80 8.73
N GLY A 293 9.06 16.10 8.04
CA GLY A 293 9.14 14.65 7.86
C GLY A 293 10.39 14.22 7.08
N GLN A 294 10.76 14.96 6.03
CA GLN A 294 12.00 14.72 5.27
C GLN A 294 13.22 14.87 6.18
N SER A 295 13.22 15.86 7.08
CA SER A 295 14.31 16.08 8.02
C SER A 295 14.51 14.94 9.02
N ILE A 296 13.44 14.28 9.48
CA ILE A 296 13.57 13.11 10.37
C ILE A 296 13.94 11.84 9.60
N ILE A 297 13.42 11.67 8.38
CA ILE A 297 13.77 10.54 7.51
C ILE A 297 15.25 10.63 7.13
N TRP A 298 15.77 11.81 6.81
CA TRP A 298 17.18 11.98 6.50
C TRP A 298 18.07 11.54 7.67
N ARG A 299 17.71 11.92 8.90
CA ARG A 299 18.50 11.63 10.11
C ARG A 299 18.37 10.17 10.58
N HIS A 300 17.16 9.62 10.56
CA HIS A 300 16.81 8.36 11.23
C HIS A 300 16.20 7.29 10.30
N GLY A 301 16.12 7.55 8.99
CA GLY A 301 15.49 6.66 8.00
C GLY A 301 16.39 5.50 7.54
N LEU A 302 17.69 5.53 7.84
CA LEU A 302 18.59 4.39 7.65
C LEU A 302 18.37 3.39 8.79
N LEU A 303 17.44 2.48 8.64
CA LEU A 303 17.04 1.57 9.73
C LEU A 303 18.09 0.47 9.96
N THR A 304 18.20 -0.02 11.20
CA THR A 304 19.01 -1.22 11.53
C THR A 304 18.35 -2.51 11.09
N LYS A 305 17.09 -2.45 10.66
CA LYS A 305 16.36 -3.57 10.04
C LYS A 305 16.87 -3.83 8.63
N GLU A 306 16.65 -5.06 8.15
CA GLU A 306 16.94 -5.43 6.77
C GLU A 306 16.26 -4.50 5.75
N PRO A 307 16.90 -4.22 4.59
CA PRO A 307 16.32 -3.42 3.54
C PRO A 307 15.00 -4.00 3.03
N CYS A 308 13.92 -3.22 3.10
CA CYS A 308 12.60 -3.56 2.57
C CYS A 308 11.76 -2.30 2.35
N LEU A 309 10.60 -2.44 1.70
CA LEU A 309 9.67 -1.33 1.42
C LEU A 309 8.79 -0.96 2.63
N CYS A 310 8.40 -1.90 3.47
CA CYS A 310 7.43 -1.62 4.54
C CYS A 310 8.05 -0.86 5.72
N HIS A 311 9.26 -1.25 6.10
CA HIS A 311 9.96 -0.75 7.29
C HIS A 311 11.48 -0.93 7.17
N GLY A 312 12.02 -0.59 6.01
CA GLY A 312 13.45 -0.61 5.70
C GLY A 312 13.85 0.61 4.88
N ILE A 313 15.13 0.69 4.52
CA ILE A 313 15.69 1.83 3.80
C ILE A 313 14.99 2.12 2.46
N PHE A 314 14.61 1.09 1.70
CA PHE A 314 13.98 1.29 0.40
C PHE A 314 12.64 2.02 0.52
N GLY A 315 11.82 1.66 1.50
CA GLY A 315 10.57 2.35 1.76
C GLY A 315 10.71 3.74 2.38
N ASN A 316 11.90 4.07 2.90
CA ASN A 316 12.18 5.38 3.47
C ASN A 316 12.82 6.34 2.46
N ALA A 317 13.30 5.83 1.33
CA ALA A 317 14.03 6.57 0.32
C ALA A 317 13.21 6.98 -0.92
N LEU A 318 11.96 6.52 -1.04
CA LEU A 318 11.05 6.98 -2.10
C LEU A 318 10.49 8.37 -1.76
#